data_AF-A0A3S4YCR7-F1
#
_entry.id   AF-A0A3S4YCR7-F1
#
_cell.length_a   1.000
_cell.length_b   1.000
_cell.length_c   1.000
_cell.angle_alpha   90.00
_cell.angle_beta   90.00
_cell.angle_gamma   90.00
#
_symmetry.space_group_name_H-M   'P 1'
#
loop_
_entity.id
_entity.type
_entity.pdbx_description
1 polymer ?
#
loop_
_entity_poly.entity_id
_entity_poly.type
_entity_poly.pdbx_seq_one_letter_code
_entity_poly.pdbx_strand_id
1 'polypeptide(L)'
;MANKHYDWRFRKRSARMVLDTGRPISAVAKEVGVNPMTLSRWVKIQSELDSRDSRAAARAQKIKERRLARQQRNEDLDKQFLAVMKKNLPDHATKSEKFDLMEQERGNFDLSRMARLLGVTKGGFYKHIEEPRRENRLKQQRLNDKLDLFVYQIWLDSNEVFGAARIAAQLMQQYHWEVKINEVRRSMHRLGIRGKTNSPHISK
;
A
#
# COMPACT_ATOMS: atom_id res chain seq x y z
N MET A 1 -9.39 45.18 -53.11
CA MET A 1 -9.81 43.87 -53.63
C MET A 1 -10.67 43.18 -52.57
N ALA A 2 -11.89 42.76 -52.91
CA ALA A 2 -12.81 42.14 -51.96
C ALA A 2 -12.21 40.84 -51.40
N ASN A 3 -12.19 40.71 -50.07
CA ASN A 3 -11.74 39.51 -49.39
C ASN A 3 -12.79 38.40 -49.64
N LYS A 4 -12.56 37.53 -50.63
CA LYS A 4 -13.44 36.38 -50.90
C LYS A 4 -13.48 35.50 -49.65
N HIS A 5 -14.62 35.51 -48.96
CA HIS A 5 -14.87 34.64 -47.83
C HIS A 5 -15.25 33.25 -48.35
N TYR A 6 -14.47 32.24 -47.99
CA TYR A 6 -14.74 30.84 -48.35
C TYR A 6 -15.23 30.10 -47.11
N ASP A 7 -16.36 29.41 -47.22
CA ASP A 7 -16.89 28.57 -46.16
C ASP A 7 -15.91 27.44 -45.78
N TRP A 8 -15.90 27.07 -44.50
CA TRP A 8 -14.97 26.09 -43.96
C TRP A 8 -15.14 24.70 -44.61
N ARG A 9 -16.37 24.30 -44.99
CA ARG A 9 -16.61 23.01 -45.67
C ARG A 9 -16.00 23.02 -47.06
N PHE A 10 -16.09 24.14 -47.77
CA PHE A 10 -15.46 24.32 -49.07
C PHE A 10 -13.94 24.25 -48.95
N ARG A 11 -13.34 25.00 -48.00
CA ARG A 11 -11.89 24.96 -47.74
C ARG A 11 -11.39 23.55 -47.47
N LYS A 12 -12.10 22.81 -46.60
CA LYS A 12 -11.76 21.43 -46.23
C LYS A 12 -11.87 20.48 -47.43
N ARG A 13 -12.94 20.55 -48.22
CA ARG A 13 -13.12 19.71 -49.42
C ARG A 13 -12.04 19.98 -50.47
N SER A 14 -11.73 21.24 -50.77
CA SER A 14 -10.68 21.58 -51.74
C SER A 14 -9.29 21.12 -51.27
N ALA A 15 -8.99 21.24 -49.97
CA ALA A 15 -7.75 20.72 -49.40
C ALA A 15 -7.68 19.19 -49.48
N ARG A 16 -8.79 18.48 -49.17
CA ARG A 16 -8.91 17.02 -49.31
C ARG A 16 -8.72 16.53 -50.73
N MET A 17 -9.23 17.24 -51.75
CA MET A 17 -8.99 16.88 -53.15
C MET A 17 -7.50 16.82 -53.48
N VAL A 18 -6.66 17.68 -52.89
CA VAL A 18 -5.20 17.61 -53.06
C VAL A 18 -4.59 16.50 -52.22
N LEU A 19 -4.95 16.40 -50.94
CA LEU A 19 -4.36 15.48 -49.98
C LEU A 19 -4.70 14.01 -50.28
N ASP A 20 -5.94 13.71 -50.66
CA ASP A 20 -6.43 12.35 -50.86
C ASP A 20 -6.05 11.81 -52.25
N THR A 21 -5.98 12.66 -53.28
CA THR A 21 -5.67 12.23 -54.66
C THR A 21 -4.24 12.53 -55.11
N GLY A 22 -3.44 13.25 -54.33
CA GLY A 22 -2.07 13.64 -54.67
C GLY A 22 -1.93 14.57 -55.89
N ARG A 23 -3.03 15.17 -56.37
CA ARG A 23 -3.02 16.03 -57.57
C ARG A 23 -2.28 17.35 -57.30
N PRO A 24 -1.64 17.98 -58.30
CA PRO A 24 -0.95 19.25 -58.10
C PRO A 24 -1.91 20.35 -57.62
N ILE A 25 -1.49 21.14 -56.63
CA ILE A 25 -2.28 22.25 -56.07
C ILE A 25 -2.75 23.20 -57.18
N SER A 26 -1.91 23.48 -58.18
CA SER A 26 -2.23 24.36 -59.30
C SER A 26 -3.38 23.85 -60.17
N ALA A 27 -3.48 22.53 -60.37
CA ALA A 27 -4.55 21.91 -61.17
C ALA A 27 -5.89 21.98 -60.43
N VAL A 28 -5.89 21.59 -59.15
CA VAL A 28 -7.10 21.63 -58.30
C VAL A 28 -7.54 23.08 -58.04
N ALA A 29 -6.60 24.01 -57.88
CA ALA A 29 -6.90 25.43 -57.71
C ALA A 29 -7.65 26.02 -58.93
N LYS A 30 -7.25 25.64 -60.15
CA LYS A 30 -7.93 26.04 -61.39
C LYS A 30 -9.34 25.45 -61.48
N GLU A 31 -9.48 24.15 -61.19
CA GLU A 31 -10.76 23.43 -61.21
C GLU A 31 -11.78 24.02 -60.23
N VAL A 32 -11.32 24.38 -59.03
CA VAL A 32 -12.19 24.87 -57.94
C VAL A 32 -12.31 26.41 -57.93
N GLY A 33 -11.60 27.11 -58.82
CA GLY A 33 -11.69 28.56 -58.98
C GLY A 33 -11.06 29.39 -57.85
N VAL A 34 -9.98 28.88 -57.22
CA VAL A 34 -9.31 29.51 -56.07
C VAL A 34 -7.85 29.85 -56.40
N ASN A 35 -7.29 30.89 -55.79
CA ASN A 35 -5.86 31.19 -55.92
C ASN A 35 -4.99 30.01 -55.39
N PRO A 36 -4.00 29.50 -56.16
CA PRO A 36 -3.13 28.40 -55.72
C PRO A 36 -2.46 28.61 -54.36
N MET A 37 -2.07 29.84 -54.01
CA MET A 37 -1.49 30.16 -52.69
C MET A 37 -2.51 30.00 -51.55
N THR A 38 -3.77 30.33 -51.82
CA THR A 38 -4.87 30.16 -50.85
C THR A 38 -5.16 28.68 -50.63
N LEU A 39 -5.23 27.89 -51.71
CA LEU A 39 -5.40 26.44 -51.62
C LEU A 39 -4.21 25.77 -50.93
N SER A 40 -2.97 26.17 -51.24
CA SER A 40 -1.76 25.69 -50.57
C SER A 40 -1.82 25.91 -49.05
N ARG A 41 -2.27 27.09 -48.60
CA ARG A 41 -2.45 27.36 -47.17
C ARG A 41 -3.48 26.43 -46.52
N TRP A 42 -4.59 26.15 -47.20
CA TRP A 42 -5.61 25.22 -46.67
C TRP A 42 -5.11 23.78 -46.62
N VAL A 43 -4.39 23.33 -47.65
CA VAL A 43 -3.72 22.02 -47.69
C VAL A 43 -2.75 21.89 -46.52
N LYS A 44 -1.91 22.90 -46.27
CA LYS A 44 -0.98 22.92 -45.13
C LYS A 44 -1.73 22.79 -43.80
N ILE A 45 -2.73 23.65 -43.55
CA ILE A 45 -3.54 23.61 -42.31
C ILE A 45 -4.22 22.25 -42.15
N GLN A 46 -4.82 21.70 -43.21
CA GLN A 46 -5.52 20.41 -43.14
C GLN A 46 -4.54 19.27 -42.86
N SER A 47 -3.36 19.27 -43.50
CA SER A 47 -2.32 18.27 -43.24
C SER A 47 -1.78 18.31 -41.80
N GLU A 48 -1.64 19.51 -41.22
CA GLU A 48 -1.27 19.69 -39.81
C GLU A 48 -2.36 19.18 -38.86
N LEU A 49 -3.64 19.43 -39.17
CA LEU A 49 -4.79 18.90 -38.42
C LEU A 49 -4.83 17.37 -38.49
N ASP A 50 -4.73 16.77 -39.67
CA ASP A 50 -4.73 15.31 -39.84
C ASP A 50 -3.54 14.66 -39.11
N SER A 51 -2.38 15.33 -39.11
CA SER A 51 -1.20 14.90 -38.34
C SER A 51 -1.38 15.01 -36.82
N ARG A 52 -2.16 15.99 -36.35
CA ARG A 52 -2.51 16.12 -34.93
C ARG A 52 -3.53 15.06 -34.52
N ASP A 53 -4.56 14.85 -35.33
CA ASP A 53 -5.61 13.85 -35.08
C ASP A 53 -5.03 12.44 -35.11
N SER A 54 -4.14 12.13 -36.06
CA SER A 54 -3.41 10.85 -36.10
C SER A 54 -2.58 10.62 -34.84
N ARG A 55 -1.86 11.64 -34.37
CA ARG A 55 -1.10 11.56 -33.10
C ARG A 55 -2.01 11.38 -31.90
N ALA A 56 -3.17 12.04 -31.87
CA ALA A 56 -4.16 11.89 -30.81
C ALA A 56 -4.76 10.47 -30.80
N ALA A 57 -5.11 9.93 -31.97
CA ALA A 57 -5.61 8.58 -32.16
C ALA A 57 -4.58 7.53 -31.69
N ALA A 58 -3.31 7.66 -32.09
CA ALA A 58 -2.24 6.77 -31.66
C ALA A 58 -2.04 6.79 -30.12
N ARG A 59 -2.12 7.97 -29.50
CA ARG A 59 -2.06 8.10 -28.03
C ARG A 59 -3.25 7.42 -27.35
N ALA A 60 -4.46 7.63 -27.86
CA ALA A 60 -5.66 7.01 -27.33
C ALA A 60 -5.60 5.47 -27.45
N GLN A 61 -5.11 4.97 -28.59
CA GLN A 61 -4.91 3.54 -28.82
C GLN A 61 -3.91 2.94 -27.83
N LYS A 62 -2.77 3.59 -27.63
CA LYS A 62 -1.76 3.15 -26.64
C LYS A 62 -2.31 3.14 -25.20
N ILE A 63 -3.18 4.09 -24.84
CA ILE A 63 -3.85 4.10 -23.54
C ILE A 63 -4.80 2.90 -23.41
N LYS A 64 -5.60 2.60 -24.44
CA LYS A 64 -6.50 1.45 -24.46
C LYS A 64 -5.73 0.13 -24.33
N GLU A 65 -4.66 -0.04 -25.10
CA GLU A 65 -3.79 -1.23 -25.05
C GLU A 65 -3.18 -1.41 -23.66
N ARG A 66 -2.68 -0.33 -23.04
CA ARG A 66 -2.17 -0.38 -21.66
C ARG A 66 -3.23 -0.77 -20.64
N ARG A 67 -4.46 -0.27 -20.80
CA ARG A 67 -5.60 -0.63 -19.93
C ARG A 67 -5.94 -2.11 -20.09
N LEU A 68 -6.03 -2.59 -21.33
CA LEU A 68 -6.31 -3.99 -21.63
C LEU A 68 -5.23 -4.92 -21.08
N ALA A 69 -3.95 -4.60 -21.30
CA ALA A 69 -2.83 -5.38 -20.76
C ALA A 69 -2.79 -5.37 -19.22
N ARG A 70 -3.23 -4.27 -18.58
CA ARG A 70 -3.40 -4.24 -17.12
C ARG A 70 -4.56 -5.13 -16.66
N GLN A 71 -5.67 -5.11 -17.37
CA GLN A 71 -6.82 -5.95 -17.08
C GLN A 71 -6.47 -7.44 -17.20
N GLN A 72 -5.85 -7.85 -18.31
CA GLN A 72 -5.42 -9.24 -18.52
C GLN A 72 -4.49 -9.72 -17.41
N ARG A 73 -3.45 -8.94 -17.07
CA ARG A 73 -2.56 -9.27 -15.95
C ARG A 73 -3.31 -9.39 -14.61
N ASN A 74 -4.30 -8.53 -14.38
CA ASN A 74 -5.12 -8.63 -13.18
C ASN A 74 -5.97 -9.90 -13.19
N GLU A 75 -6.59 -10.26 -14.31
CA GLU A 75 -7.37 -11.50 -14.42
C GLU A 75 -6.49 -12.74 -14.23
N ASP A 76 -5.26 -12.72 -14.76
CA ASP A 76 -4.31 -13.82 -14.60
C ASP A 76 -3.86 -13.99 -13.14
N LEU A 77 -3.53 -12.89 -12.45
CA LEU A 77 -3.22 -12.91 -11.03
C LEU A 77 -4.41 -13.35 -10.17
N ASP A 78 -5.64 -13.01 -10.56
CA ASP A 78 -6.85 -13.49 -9.88
C ASP A 78 -6.99 -15.01 -10.05
N LYS A 79 -6.81 -15.52 -11.27
CA LYS A 79 -6.85 -16.97 -11.54
C LYS A 79 -5.77 -17.72 -10.77
N GLN A 80 -4.55 -17.19 -10.72
CA GLN A 80 -3.45 -17.76 -9.96
C GLN A 80 -3.81 -17.85 -8.46
N PHE A 81 -4.30 -16.75 -7.88
CA PHE A 81 -4.69 -16.76 -6.47
C PHE A 81 -5.88 -17.69 -6.18
N LEU A 82 -6.86 -17.76 -7.09
CA LEU A 82 -7.97 -18.73 -6.96
C LEU A 82 -7.48 -20.18 -6.98
N ALA A 83 -6.43 -20.50 -7.74
CA ALA A 83 -5.81 -21.82 -7.71
C ALA A 83 -5.10 -22.09 -6.37
N VAL A 84 -4.39 -21.09 -5.82
CA VAL A 84 -3.79 -21.18 -4.48
C VAL A 84 -4.87 -21.41 -3.42
N MET A 85 -5.98 -20.67 -3.49
CA MET A 85 -7.11 -20.81 -2.59
C MET A 85 -7.69 -22.23 -2.63
N LYS A 86 -8.00 -22.75 -3.82
CA LYS A 86 -8.53 -24.12 -3.99
C LYS A 86 -7.59 -25.21 -3.47
N LYS A 87 -6.28 -24.98 -3.56
CA LYS A 87 -5.27 -25.94 -3.09
C LYS A 87 -5.12 -25.95 -1.57
N ASN A 88 -5.21 -24.78 -0.93
CA ASN A 88 -4.82 -24.62 0.47
C ASN A 88 -6.01 -24.45 1.42
N LEU A 89 -7.23 -24.24 0.93
CA LEU A 89 -8.42 -24.09 1.76
C LEU A 89 -9.44 -25.21 1.53
N PRO A 90 -10.08 -25.71 2.60
CA PRO A 90 -11.25 -26.56 2.47
C PRO A 90 -12.46 -25.77 1.95
N ASP A 91 -13.46 -26.46 1.40
CA ASP A 91 -14.67 -25.87 0.81
C ASP A 91 -15.42 -24.93 1.78
N HIS A 92 -15.36 -25.22 3.07
CA HIS A 92 -15.99 -24.43 4.14
C HIS A 92 -14.95 -23.77 5.07
N ALA A 93 -13.91 -23.18 4.50
CA ALA A 93 -12.88 -22.48 5.26
C ALA A 93 -13.45 -21.34 6.14
N THR A 94 -13.03 -21.35 7.39
CA THR A 94 -13.31 -20.32 8.40
C THR A 94 -12.61 -19.00 8.05
N LYS A 95 -13.01 -17.91 8.72
CA LYS A 95 -12.35 -16.61 8.55
C LYS A 95 -10.87 -16.65 8.98
N SER A 96 -10.54 -17.42 10.04
CA SER A 96 -9.18 -17.60 10.51
C SER A 96 -8.30 -18.21 9.43
N GLU A 97 -8.70 -19.36 8.87
CA GLU A 97 -7.93 -20.05 7.83
C GLU A 97 -7.73 -19.18 6.58
N LYS A 98 -8.74 -18.38 6.23
CA LYS A 98 -8.62 -17.38 5.15
C LYS A 98 -7.57 -16.31 5.47
N PHE A 99 -7.52 -15.82 6.71
CA PHE A 99 -6.51 -14.86 7.13
C PHE A 99 -5.11 -15.47 7.26
N ASP A 100 -5.02 -16.73 7.67
CA ASP A 100 -3.76 -17.47 7.72
C ASP A 100 -3.18 -17.63 6.31
N LEU A 101 -4.01 -17.97 5.32
CA LEU A 101 -3.61 -17.98 3.92
C LEU A 101 -3.17 -16.59 3.43
N MET A 102 -3.88 -15.53 3.83
CA MET A 102 -3.49 -14.15 3.49
C MET A 102 -2.11 -13.77 4.05
N GLU A 103 -1.76 -14.23 5.24
CA GLU A 103 -0.43 -13.97 5.82
C GLU A 103 0.65 -14.78 5.09
N GLN A 104 0.38 -16.04 4.75
CA GLN A 104 1.31 -16.88 3.97
C GLN A 104 1.62 -16.29 2.59
N GLU A 105 0.61 -15.72 1.92
CA GLU A 105 0.71 -15.23 0.54
C GLU A 105 0.96 -13.71 0.43
N ARG A 106 1.21 -13.03 1.55
CA ARG A 106 1.36 -11.56 1.64
C ARG A 106 2.49 -10.99 0.78
N GLY A 107 3.51 -11.79 0.46
CA GLY A 107 4.61 -11.41 -0.42
C GLY A 107 4.34 -11.67 -1.91
N ASN A 108 3.36 -12.51 -2.24
CA ASN A 108 3.09 -12.97 -3.60
C ASN A 108 1.92 -12.23 -4.24
N PHE A 109 0.92 -11.82 -3.44
CA PHE A 109 -0.30 -11.17 -3.93
C PHE A 109 -0.65 -9.90 -3.13
N ASP A 110 -1.39 -8.99 -3.76
CA ASP A 110 -1.91 -7.80 -3.08
C ASP A 110 -3.00 -8.15 -2.06
N LEU A 111 -2.92 -7.60 -0.84
CA LEU A 111 -3.89 -7.86 0.24
C LEU A 111 -5.33 -7.51 -0.13
N SER A 112 -5.56 -6.49 -0.96
CA SER A 112 -6.90 -6.11 -1.41
C SER A 112 -7.46 -7.15 -2.39
N ARG A 113 -6.60 -7.72 -3.25
CA ARG A 113 -6.96 -8.83 -4.12
C ARG A 113 -7.36 -10.06 -3.31
N MET A 114 -6.50 -10.46 -2.37
CA MET A 114 -6.76 -11.63 -1.52
C MET A 114 -8.05 -11.47 -0.72
N ALA A 115 -8.23 -10.33 -0.05
CA ALA A 115 -9.44 -10.05 0.73
C ALA A 115 -10.72 -10.13 -0.12
N ARG A 116 -10.72 -9.52 -1.31
CA ARG A 116 -11.85 -9.57 -2.24
C ARG A 116 -12.18 -10.99 -2.67
N LEU A 117 -11.17 -11.79 -3.05
CA LEU A 117 -11.38 -13.15 -3.56
C LEU A 117 -11.77 -14.15 -2.45
N LEU A 118 -11.28 -13.95 -1.22
CA LEU A 118 -11.63 -14.78 -0.06
C LEU A 118 -12.97 -14.37 0.59
N GLY A 119 -13.54 -13.22 0.21
CA GLY A 119 -14.76 -12.68 0.81
C GLY A 119 -14.56 -12.18 2.24
N VAL A 120 -13.39 -11.62 2.54
CA VAL A 120 -13.03 -11.06 3.85
C VAL A 120 -12.58 -9.61 3.74
N THR A 121 -12.35 -8.93 4.87
CA THR A 121 -11.86 -7.54 4.88
C THR A 121 -10.40 -7.47 5.33
N LYS A 122 -9.65 -6.50 4.79
CA LYS A 122 -8.27 -6.22 5.24
C LYS A 122 -8.22 -5.87 6.74
N GLY A 123 -9.23 -5.16 7.24
CA GLY A 123 -9.33 -4.84 8.67
C GLY A 123 -9.48 -6.08 9.55
N GLY A 124 -10.26 -7.08 9.09
CA GLY A 124 -10.36 -8.37 9.78
C GLY A 124 -9.03 -9.12 9.81
N PHE A 125 -8.29 -9.10 8.70
CA PHE A 125 -6.95 -9.68 8.62
C PHE A 125 -5.98 -9.02 9.61
N TYR A 126 -5.93 -7.69 9.67
CA TYR A 126 -5.06 -7.00 10.62
C TYR A 126 -5.44 -7.29 12.07
N LYS A 127 -6.74 -7.39 12.39
CA LYS A 127 -7.19 -7.83 13.73
C LYS A 127 -6.73 -9.25 14.04
N HIS A 128 -6.85 -10.17 13.09
CA HIS A 128 -6.42 -11.57 13.23
C HIS A 128 -4.94 -11.68 13.61
N ILE A 129 -4.07 -10.89 12.99
CA ILE A 129 -2.63 -10.90 13.33
C ILE A 129 -2.29 -10.07 14.60
N GLU A 130 -3.12 -9.09 14.96
CA GLU A 130 -2.91 -8.24 16.14
C GLU A 130 -3.46 -8.85 17.42
N GLU A 131 -4.55 -9.62 17.37
CA GLU A 131 -5.21 -10.20 18.53
C GLU A 131 -4.27 -11.07 19.38
N PRO A 132 -3.51 -12.04 18.81
CA PRO A 132 -2.54 -12.82 19.58
C PRO A 132 -1.46 -11.94 20.23
N ARG A 133 -0.99 -10.91 19.50
CA ARG A 133 0.01 -9.97 20.03
C ARG A 133 -0.54 -9.13 21.17
N ARG A 134 -1.79 -8.68 21.05
CA ARG A 134 -2.48 -7.91 22.09
C ARG A 134 -2.73 -8.76 23.32
N GLU A 135 -3.21 -9.99 23.15
CA GLU A 135 -3.45 -10.91 24.26
C GLU A 135 -2.15 -11.21 25.02
N ASN A 136 -1.06 -11.50 24.30
CA ASN A 136 0.25 -11.74 24.91
C ASN A 136 0.78 -10.50 25.65
N ARG A 137 0.62 -9.29 25.10
CA ARG A 137 0.96 -8.05 25.81
C ARG A 137 0.15 -7.88 27.10
N LEU A 138 -1.15 -8.15 27.06
CA LEU A 138 -2.02 -8.03 28.24
C LEU A 138 -1.66 -9.08 29.31
N LYS A 139 -1.37 -10.32 28.91
CA LYS A 139 -0.88 -11.38 29.81
C LYS A 139 0.42 -10.96 30.49
N GLN A 140 1.38 -10.45 29.72
CA GLN A 140 2.65 -9.96 30.26
C GLN A 140 2.46 -8.76 31.18
N GLN A 141 1.54 -7.84 30.84
CA GLN A 141 1.22 -6.70 31.70
C GLN A 141 0.66 -7.15 33.04
N ARG A 142 -0.31 -8.07 33.06
CA ARG A 142 -0.85 -8.64 34.31
C ARG A 142 0.22 -9.30 35.17
N LEU A 143 1.16 -10.01 34.53
CA LEU A 143 2.29 -10.62 35.24
C LEU A 143 3.19 -9.55 35.87
N ASN A 144 3.47 -8.47 35.12
CA ASN A 144 4.24 -7.33 35.61
C ASN A 144 3.53 -6.61 36.76
N ASP A 145 2.22 -6.35 36.65
CA ASP A 145 1.43 -5.71 37.69
C ASP A 145 1.45 -6.55 38.98
N LYS A 146 1.30 -7.88 38.83
CA LYS A 146 1.43 -8.81 39.96
C LYS A 146 2.83 -8.73 40.57
N LEU A 147 3.88 -8.77 39.76
CA LEU A 147 5.27 -8.66 40.24
C LEU A 147 5.49 -7.36 40.99
N ASP A 148 4.96 -6.24 40.47
CA ASP A 148 5.09 -4.91 41.06
C ASP A 148 4.49 -4.88 42.48
N LEU A 149 3.34 -5.53 42.70
CA LEU A 149 2.75 -5.65 44.05
C LEU A 149 3.68 -6.36 45.04
N PHE A 150 4.22 -7.52 44.66
CA PHE A 150 5.11 -8.27 45.57
C PHE A 150 6.46 -7.58 45.76
N VAL A 151 7.02 -6.98 44.71
CA VAL A 151 8.27 -6.21 44.79
C VAL A 151 8.10 -5.02 45.73
N TYR A 152 6.99 -4.29 45.63
CA TYR A 152 6.69 -3.17 46.52
C TYR A 152 6.52 -3.64 47.97
N GLN A 153 5.78 -4.72 48.21
CA GLN A 153 5.56 -5.26 49.56
C GLN A 153 6.89 -5.68 50.22
N ILE A 154 7.72 -6.46 49.52
CA ILE A 154 9.02 -6.89 50.05
C ILE A 154 9.94 -5.68 50.30
N TRP A 155 9.91 -4.68 49.43
CA TRP A 155 10.70 -3.46 49.62
C TRP A 155 10.26 -2.69 50.86
N LEU A 156 8.95 -2.53 51.08
CA LEU A 156 8.39 -1.91 52.29
C LEU A 156 8.75 -2.70 53.56
N ASP A 157 8.54 -4.01 53.55
CA ASP A 157 8.85 -4.89 54.68
C ASP A 157 10.34 -4.88 55.05
N SER A 158 11.20 -4.56 54.07
CA SER A 158 12.64 -4.38 54.26
C SER A 158 13.06 -2.99 54.78
N ASN A 159 12.11 -2.13 55.15
CA ASN A 159 12.35 -0.71 55.44
C ASN A 159 13.11 0.01 54.31
N GLU A 160 12.72 -0.28 53.07
CA GLU A 160 13.25 0.33 51.85
C GLU A 160 14.74 0.03 51.57
N VAL A 161 15.32 -0.95 52.27
CA VAL A 161 16.75 -1.27 52.14
C VAL A 161 17.02 -2.15 50.93
N PHE A 162 16.14 -3.12 50.63
CA PHE A 162 16.45 -4.16 49.66
C PHE A 162 16.50 -3.62 48.23
N GLY A 163 17.60 -3.95 47.54
CA GLY A 163 17.73 -3.80 46.09
C GLY A 163 17.24 -5.03 45.33
N ALA A 164 17.18 -4.93 44.00
CA ALA A 164 16.59 -5.93 43.11
C ALA A 164 17.07 -7.38 43.34
N ALA A 165 18.35 -7.59 43.65
CA ALA A 165 18.89 -8.93 43.89
C ALA A 165 18.32 -9.58 45.17
N ARG A 166 18.19 -8.81 46.26
CA ARG A 166 17.65 -9.31 47.53
C ARG A 166 16.14 -9.52 47.43
N ILE A 167 15.44 -8.63 46.73
CA ILE A 167 14.00 -8.79 46.45
C ILE A 167 13.76 -10.05 45.61
N ALA A 168 14.56 -10.31 44.57
CA ALA A 168 14.45 -11.54 43.77
C ALA A 168 14.67 -12.81 44.60
N ALA A 169 15.66 -12.81 45.50
CA ALA A 169 15.89 -13.92 46.42
C ALA A 169 14.70 -14.13 47.38
N GLN A 170 14.13 -13.04 47.90
CA GLN A 170 12.97 -13.10 48.79
C GLN A 170 11.71 -13.61 48.08
N LEU A 171 11.48 -13.21 46.82
CA LEU A 171 10.37 -13.71 45.99
C LEU A 171 10.42 -15.23 45.82
N MET A 172 11.62 -15.79 45.60
CA MET A 172 11.81 -17.24 45.53
C MET A 172 11.58 -17.90 46.90
N GLN A 173 12.17 -17.35 47.96
CA GLN A 173 12.09 -17.97 49.29
C GLN A 173 10.66 -17.98 49.86
N GLN A 174 9.93 -16.86 49.76
CA GLN A 174 8.60 -16.72 50.36
C GLN A 174 7.46 -17.22 49.46
N TYR A 175 7.54 -16.95 48.16
CA TYR A 175 6.43 -17.18 47.23
C TYR A 175 6.73 -18.26 46.19
N HIS A 176 7.93 -18.86 46.23
CA HIS A 176 8.42 -19.84 45.26
C HIS A 176 8.30 -19.34 43.82
N TRP A 177 8.41 -18.02 43.65
CA TRP A 177 8.32 -17.36 42.36
C TRP A 177 9.72 -17.02 41.86
N GLU A 178 10.20 -17.83 40.93
CA GLU A 178 11.47 -17.59 40.26
C GLU A 178 11.32 -16.42 39.26
N VAL A 179 12.08 -15.36 39.50
CA VAL A 179 12.14 -14.18 38.63
C VAL A 179 13.58 -13.74 38.42
N LYS A 180 13.88 -13.23 37.23
CA LYS A 180 15.22 -12.71 36.95
C LYS A 180 15.40 -11.38 37.69
N ILE A 181 16.61 -11.15 38.22
CA ILE A 181 16.96 -9.88 38.90
C ILE A 181 16.66 -8.66 38.00
N ASN A 182 16.81 -8.79 36.68
CA ASN A 182 16.47 -7.72 35.72
C ASN A 182 14.97 -7.43 35.63
N GLU A 183 14.11 -8.42 35.82
CA GLU A 183 12.65 -8.22 35.85
C GLU A 183 12.25 -7.46 37.11
N VAL A 184 12.83 -7.81 38.25
CA VAL A 184 12.68 -7.07 39.51
C VAL A 184 13.21 -5.64 39.38
N ARG A 185 14.38 -5.43 38.74
CA ARG A 185 14.91 -4.08 38.51
C ARG A 185 13.98 -3.23 37.65
N ARG A 186 13.37 -3.81 36.61
CA ARG A 186 12.36 -3.12 35.78
C ARG A 186 11.11 -2.81 36.59
N SER A 187 10.66 -3.73 37.44
CA SER A 187 9.55 -3.53 38.39
C SER A 187 9.83 -2.37 39.34
N MET A 188 10.98 -2.37 40.02
CA MET A 188 11.42 -1.27 40.89
C MET A 188 11.45 0.07 40.15
N HIS A 189 11.94 0.10 38.90
CA HIS A 189 11.93 1.31 38.08
C HIS A 189 10.52 1.78 37.73
N ARG A 190 9.58 0.87 37.37
CA ARG A 190 8.17 1.22 37.12
C ARG A 190 7.50 1.82 38.35
N LEU A 191 7.83 1.30 39.53
CA LEU A 191 7.32 1.76 40.82
C LEU A 191 8.03 3.01 41.36
N GLY A 192 9.13 3.45 40.74
CA GLY A 192 9.92 4.59 41.22
C GLY A 192 10.70 4.32 42.52
N ILE A 193 10.92 3.06 42.88
CA ILE A 193 11.61 2.66 44.12
C ILE A 193 13.05 2.21 43.86
N ARG A 194 13.91 2.33 44.87
CA ARG A 194 15.29 1.88 44.84
C ARG A 194 15.71 1.35 46.20
N GLY A 195 16.59 0.35 46.22
CA GLY A 195 17.23 -0.10 47.46
C GLY A 195 18.30 0.87 47.91
N LYS A 196 18.59 0.91 49.20
CA LYS A 196 19.73 1.68 49.73
C LYS A 196 21.02 1.00 49.29
N THR A 197 21.77 1.65 48.38
CA THR A 197 23.13 1.24 48.09
C THR A 197 23.98 1.52 49.31
N ASN A 198 24.48 0.47 49.97
CA ASN A 198 25.64 0.62 50.84
C ASN A 198 26.81 0.96 49.91
N SER A 199 27.08 2.24 49.66
CA SER A 199 28.39 2.64 49.16
C SER A 199 29.40 2.20 50.22
N PRO A 200 30.44 1.42 49.89
CA PRO A 200 31.56 1.32 50.78
C PRO A 200 32.12 2.73 50.92
N HIS A 201 32.00 3.30 52.13
CA HIS A 201 32.70 4.51 52.51
C HIS A 201 34.20 4.28 52.27
N ILE A 202 34.75 4.86 51.19
CA ILE A 202 36.18 5.17 51.15
C ILE A 202 36.33 6.43 51.99
N SER A 203 36.61 6.21 53.27
CA SER A 203 37.05 7.25 54.18
C SER A 203 38.54 7.48 53.97
N LYS A 204 38.87 8.68 53.46
CA LYS A 204 40.14 9.43 53.47
C LYS A 204 41.44 8.67 53.17
#